data_AF-A0A5C8IYZ0-F1
#
_entry.id   AF-A0A5C8IYZ0-F1
#
_cell.length_a   1.000
_cell.length_b   1.000
_cell.length_c   1.000
_cell.angle_alpha   90.00
_cell.angle_beta   90.00
_cell.angle_gamma   90.00
#
_symmetry.space_group_name_H-M   'P 1'
#
loop_
_entity.id
_entity.type
_entity.pdbx_description
1 polymer ?
#
loop_
_entity_poly.entity_id
_entity_poly.type
_entity_poly.pdbx_seq_one_letter_code
_entity_poly.pdbx_strand_id
1 'polypeptide(L)'
;MALKITETHVFELNAPPSALDVAILVGVTRQAIANMLSDNRLGSPKTNGELLLAYCARLRETASNRGQVIRSDGDGDLNPQQEKAQLDRSRREAQEIKNAVARGEFAPIELLTNTLASASVAVADQFDQLPNMVRKSCPDMRPGEVETVQRVINNARNAWVRGTAALVSESLDEDMGQDEGEGDDASV
;
A
#
# COMPACT_ATOMS: atom_id res chain seq x y z
N MET A 1 -33.04 -7.65 26.55
CA MET A 1 -34.51 -7.77 26.70
C MET A 1 -34.82 -9.25 26.82
N ALA A 2 -35.00 -9.75 28.05
CA ALA A 2 -35.15 -11.17 28.34
C ALA A 2 -36.64 -11.55 28.27
N LEU A 3 -37.03 -12.36 27.27
CA LEU A 3 -38.34 -13.00 27.25
C LEU A 3 -38.29 -14.24 28.16
N LYS A 4 -38.84 -14.12 29.35
CA LYS A 4 -39.14 -15.27 30.21
C LYS A 4 -40.26 -16.07 29.56
N ILE A 5 -39.95 -17.27 29.07
CA ILE A 5 -40.96 -18.23 28.62
C ILE A 5 -41.52 -18.89 29.88
N THR A 6 -42.56 -18.27 30.46
CA THR A 6 -43.21 -18.76 31.70
C THR A 6 -44.69 -19.09 31.50
N GLU A 7 -45.21 -19.02 30.28
CA GLU A 7 -46.56 -19.47 29.92
C GLU A 7 -46.49 -20.41 28.72
N THR A 8 -47.27 -21.49 28.75
CA THR A 8 -47.46 -22.39 27.62
C THR A 8 -48.25 -21.65 26.53
N HIS A 9 -47.57 -20.87 25.70
CA HIS A 9 -48.19 -20.26 24.53
C HIS A 9 -48.48 -21.33 23.49
N VAL A 10 -49.76 -21.66 23.34
CA VAL A 10 -50.25 -22.50 22.24
C VAL A 10 -50.32 -21.62 21.00
N PHE A 11 -49.42 -21.84 20.04
CA PHE A 11 -49.42 -21.14 18.76
C PHE A 11 -50.16 -21.97 17.71
N GLU A 12 -51.19 -21.40 17.10
CA GLU A 12 -51.86 -22.04 15.98
C GLU A 12 -51.08 -21.80 14.68
N LEU A 13 -50.54 -22.89 14.12
CA LEU A 13 -49.76 -22.85 12.88
C LEU A 13 -50.63 -22.69 11.62
N ASN A 14 -51.91 -23.07 11.70
CA ASN A 14 -52.88 -22.93 10.60
C ASN A 14 -53.61 -21.58 10.59
N ALA A 15 -53.38 -20.74 11.61
CA ALA A 15 -53.90 -19.39 11.65
C ALA A 15 -53.28 -18.51 10.55
N PRO A 16 -53.96 -17.41 10.14
CA PRO A 16 -53.41 -16.46 9.20
C PRO A 16 -52.05 -15.89 9.65
N PRO A 17 -51.19 -15.45 8.71
CA PRO A 17 -49.81 -15.10 9.00
C PRO A 17 -49.72 -13.88 9.93
N SER A 18 -49.18 -14.11 11.13
CA SER A 18 -48.94 -13.12 12.16
C SER A 18 -47.45 -12.96 12.39
N ALA A 19 -46.93 -11.78 12.03
CA ALA A 19 -45.51 -11.46 12.23
C ALA A 19 -45.12 -11.42 13.71
N LEU A 20 -46.08 -11.23 14.62
CA LEU A 20 -45.84 -11.24 16.06
C LEU A 20 -45.64 -12.68 16.58
N ASP A 21 -46.51 -13.60 16.18
CA ASP A 21 -46.51 -14.97 16.69
C ASP A 21 -45.25 -15.72 16.24
N VAL A 22 -44.88 -15.57 14.96
CA VAL A 22 -43.64 -16.18 14.44
C VAL A 22 -42.40 -15.50 15.02
N ALA A 23 -42.45 -14.20 15.33
CA ALA A 23 -41.31 -13.50 15.95
C ALA A 23 -41.04 -14.01 17.36
N ILE A 24 -42.09 -14.25 18.15
CA ILE A 24 -41.97 -14.85 19.48
C ILE A 24 -41.46 -16.29 19.36
N LEU A 25 -42.00 -17.08 18.42
CA LEU A 25 -41.64 -18.49 18.21
C LEU A 25 -40.16 -18.68 17.83
N VAL A 26 -39.62 -17.79 17.00
CA VAL A 26 -38.22 -17.87 16.50
C VAL A 26 -37.24 -17.08 17.39
N GLY A 27 -37.74 -16.19 18.25
CA GLY A 27 -36.91 -15.37 19.14
C GLY A 27 -36.28 -14.15 18.44
N VAL A 28 -37.00 -13.55 17.49
CA VAL A 28 -36.57 -12.36 16.72
C VAL A 28 -37.54 -11.22 16.97
N THR A 29 -37.19 -9.98 16.60
CA THR A 29 -38.10 -8.86 16.72
C THR A 29 -39.23 -8.94 15.68
N ARG A 30 -40.44 -8.50 16.07
CA ARG A 30 -41.59 -8.37 15.15
C ARG A 30 -41.24 -7.55 13.91
N GLN A 31 -40.48 -6.46 14.09
CA GLN A 31 -40.07 -5.57 13.01
C GLN A 31 -39.19 -6.30 11.98
N ALA A 32 -38.32 -7.21 12.42
CA ALA A 32 -37.48 -7.97 11.50
C ALA A 32 -38.34 -8.82 10.56
N ILE A 33 -39.34 -9.54 11.07
CA ILE A 33 -40.23 -10.37 10.23
C ILE A 33 -41.11 -9.49 9.33
N ALA A 34 -41.64 -8.39 9.86
CA ALA A 34 -42.45 -7.45 9.08
C ALA A 34 -41.68 -6.85 7.89
N ASN A 35 -40.43 -6.43 8.11
CA ASN A 35 -39.55 -5.93 7.05
C ASN A 35 -39.28 -7.01 5.99
N MET A 36 -39.06 -8.26 6.42
CA MET A 36 -38.82 -9.35 5.49
C MET A 36 -40.05 -9.70 4.63
N LEU A 37 -41.25 -9.49 5.17
CA LEU A 37 -42.51 -9.65 4.44
C LEU A 37 -42.75 -8.48 3.47
N SER A 38 -42.46 -7.24 3.88
CA SER A 38 -42.58 -6.06 3.01
C SER A 38 -41.59 -6.10 1.84
N ASP A 39 -40.39 -6.61 2.06
CA ASP A 39 -39.35 -6.75 1.04
C ASP A 39 -39.63 -7.94 0.08
N ASN A 40 -40.76 -8.65 0.25
CA ASN A 40 -41.13 -9.88 -0.45
C ASN A 40 -40.05 -10.99 -0.37
N ARG A 41 -39.25 -11.00 0.70
CA ARG A 41 -38.12 -11.93 0.88
C ARG A 41 -38.54 -13.28 1.46
N LEU A 42 -39.79 -13.41 1.91
CA LEU A 42 -40.37 -14.62 2.48
C LEU A 42 -41.54 -15.15 1.64
N GLY A 43 -41.75 -14.57 0.45
CA GLY A 43 -42.92 -14.86 -0.39
C GLY A 43 -44.22 -14.37 0.23
N SER A 44 -45.34 -15.00 -0.20
CA SER A 44 -46.69 -14.71 0.30
C SER A 44 -47.24 -15.90 1.09
N PRO A 45 -46.76 -16.14 2.32
CA PRO A 45 -47.25 -17.23 3.16
C PRO A 45 -48.71 -16.98 3.56
N LYS A 46 -49.51 -18.04 3.54
CA LYS A 46 -50.93 -18.02 3.87
C LYS A 46 -51.21 -18.43 5.32
N THR A 47 -50.23 -19.03 5.98
CA THR A 47 -50.33 -19.49 7.36
C THR A 47 -49.07 -19.19 8.16
N ASN A 48 -49.18 -19.19 9.50
CA ASN A 48 -48.02 -19.09 10.40
C ASN A 48 -46.99 -20.20 10.16
N GLY A 49 -47.44 -21.42 9.85
CA GLY A 49 -46.56 -22.55 9.51
C GLY A 49 -45.76 -22.31 8.23
N GLU A 50 -46.40 -21.78 7.18
CA GLU A 50 -45.71 -21.42 5.93
C GLU A 50 -44.70 -20.29 6.14
N LEU A 51 -45.06 -19.28 6.94
CA LEU A 51 -44.16 -18.17 7.28
C LEU A 51 -42.92 -18.65 8.04
N LEU A 52 -43.09 -19.59 8.97
CA LEU A 52 -41.99 -20.21 9.71
C LEU A 52 -41.07 -21.02 8.79
N LEU A 53 -41.63 -21.83 7.90
CA LEU A 53 -40.85 -22.62 6.94
C LEU A 53 -40.07 -21.74 5.97
N ALA A 54 -40.69 -20.67 5.45
CA ALA A 54 -40.03 -19.69 4.60
C ALA A 54 -38.86 -19.01 5.32
N TYR A 55 -39.05 -18.64 6.59
CA TYR A 55 -37.99 -18.08 7.41
C TYR A 55 -36.83 -19.07 7.63
N CYS A 56 -37.14 -20.30 8.00
CA CYS A 56 -36.13 -21.35 8.23
C CYS A 56 -35.37 -21.72 6.95
N ALA A 57 -36.04 -21.77 5.79
CA ALA A 57 -35.42 -22.02 4.50
C ALA A 57 -34.39 -20.93 4.16
N ARG A 58 -34.75 -19.67 4.36
CA ARG A 58 -33.83 -18.54 4.16
C ARG A 58 -32.66 -18.53 5.15
N LEU A 59 -32.89 -18.92 6.40
CA LEU A 59 -31.81 -19.05 7.38
C LEU A 59 -30.79 -20.10 6.92
N ARG A 60 -31.27 -21.23 6.39
CA ARG A 60 -30.40 -22.26 5.79
C ARG A 60 -29.65 -21.74 4.58
N GLU A 61 -30.30 -21.02 3.68
CA GLU A 61 -29.64 -20.43 2.50
C GLU A 61 -28.54 -19.43 2.91
N THR A 62 -28.83 -18.56 3.88
CA THR A 62 -27.86 -17.59 4.40
C THR A 62 -26.69 -18.29 5.09
N ALA A 63 -26.96 -19.37 5.83
CA ALA A 63 -25.93 -20.18 6.47
C ALA A 63 -25.12 -20.99 5.44
N SER A 64 -25.74 -21.48 4.37
CA SER A 64 -25.07 -22.16 3.26
C SER A 64 -24.16 -21.22 2.49
N ASN A 65 -24.61 -20.00 2.17
CA ASN A 65 -23.75 -19.00 1.53
C ASN A 65 -22.55 -18.63 2.41
N ARG A 66 -22.75 -18.47 3.73
CA ARG A 66 -21.64 -18.25 4.67
C ARG A 66 -20.73 -19.47 4.81
N GLY A 67 -21.30 -20.67 4.83
CA GLY A 67 -20.56 -21.93 4.91
C GLY A 67 -19.87 -22.30 3.59
N GLN A 68 -20.27 -21.72 2.46
CA GLN A 68 -19.57 -21.83 1.18
C GLN A 68 -18.34 -20.92 1.18
N VAL A 69 -18.45 -19.70 1.73
CA VAL A 69 -17.28 -18.82 1.98
C VAL A 69 -16.25 -19.48 2.94
N ILE A 70 -16.69 -20.38 3.84
CA ILE A 70 -15.81 -21.08 4.79
C ILE A 70 -15.34 -22.47 4.28
N ARG A 71 -16.04 -23.10 3.33
CA ARG A 71 -15.65 -24.41 2.75
C ARG A 71 -14.92 -24.32 1.42
N SER A 72 -14.74 -23.12 0.87
CA SER A 72 -13.83 -22.88 -0.27
C SER A 72 -12.36 -22.80 0.16
N ASP A 73 -11.95 -23.59 1.16
CA ASP A 73 -10.54 -23.93 1.44
C ASP A 73 -10.04 -25.06 0.52
N GLY A 74 -10.78 -25.35 -0.55
CA GLY A 74 -10.41 -26.26 -1.62
C GLY A 74 -10.28 -25.47 -2.92
N ASP A 75 -9.04 -25.11 -3.24
CA ASP A 75 -8.53 -24.80 -4.58
C ASP A 75 -9.36 -23.81 -5.44
N GLY A 76 -9.07 -22.51 -5.29
CA GLY A 76 -9.16 -21.58 -6.42
C GLY A 76 -10.25 -20.50 -6.44
N ASP A 77 -10.96 -20.22 -5.35
CA ASP A 77 -11.85 -19.02 -5.31
C ASP A 77 -11.34 -18.02 -4.29
N LEU A 78 -10.57 -17.04 -4.78
CA LEU A 78 -9.95 -15.99 -3.99
C LEU A 78 -11.04 -15.19 -3.25
N ASN A 79 -11.01 -15.24 -1.92
CA ASN A 79 -11.97 -14.51 -1.11
C ASN A 79 -11.77 -13.00 -1.34
N PRO A 80 -12.76 -12.28 -1.90
CA PRO A 80 -12.62 -10.87 -2.27
C PRO A 80 -12.38 -9.95 -1.07
N GLN A 81 -12.60 -10.43 0.16
CA GLN A 81 -12.25 -9.71 1.37
C GLN A 81 -10.76 -9.84 1.72
N GLN A 82 -10.17 -11.00 1.46
CA GLN A 82 -8.74 -11.23 1.67
C GLN A 82 -7.91 -10.49 0.63
N GLU A 83 -8.33 -10.48 -0.63
CA GLU A 83 -7.66 -9.70 -1.68
C GLU A 83 -7.71 -8.19 -1.42
N LYS A 84 -8.84 -7.68 -0.89
CA LYS A 84 -8.96 -6.28 -0.48
C LYS A 84 -8.03 -5.94 0.68
N ALA A 85 -7.91 -6.81 1.67
CA ALA A 85 -7.00 -6.59 2.79
C ALA A 85 -5.53 -6.54 2.34
N GLN A 86 -5.14 -7.43 1.41
CA GLN A 86 -3.80 -7.42 0.82
C GLN A 86 -3.54 -6.15 -0.01
N LEU A 87 -4.53 -5.75 -0.83
CA LEU A 87 -4.45 -4.51 -1.61
C LEU A 87 -4.35 -3.27 -0.72
N ASP A 88 -5.09 -3.22 0.38
CA ASP A 88 -5.04 -2.10 1.31
C ASP A 88 -3.71 -2.03 2.06
N ARG A 89 -3.07 -3.18 2.35
CA ARG A 89 -1.70 -3.22 2.87
C ARG A 89 -0.70 -2.63 1.88
N SER A 90 -0.71 -3.09 0.63
CA SER A 90 0.17 -2.58 -0.42
C SER A 90 -0.05 -1.08 -0.69
N ARG A 91 -1.29 -0.60 -0.62
CA ARG A 91 -1.62 0.83 -0.74
C ARG A 91 -1.06 1.66 0.41
N ARG A 92 -1.08 1.14 1.65
CA ARG A 92 -0.48 1.82 2.80
C ARG A 92 1.03 1.97 2.62
N GLU A 93 1.70 0.91 2.21
CA GLU A 93 3.16 0.92 1.95
C GLU A 93 3.50 1.91 0.81
N ALA A 94 2.75 1.89 -0.30
CA ALA A 94 2.94 2.85 -1.38
C ALA A 94 2.68 4.31 -0.95
N GLN A 95 1.71 4.54 -0.06
CA GLN A 95 1.44 5.88 0.48
C GLN A 95 2.52 6.34 1.44
N GLU A 96 3.09 5.43 2.23
CA GLU A 96 4.21 5.70 3.12
C GLU A 96 5.45 6.15 2.34
N ILE A 97 5.79 5.45 1.25
CA ILE A 97 6.88 5.85 0.35
C ILE A 97 6.61 7.23 -0.26
N LYS A 98 5.39 7.49 -0.74
CA LYS A 98 5.03 8.82 -1.28
C LYS A 98 5.15 9.93 -0.24
N ASN A 99 4.77 9.66 1.01
CA ASN A 99 4.89 10.61 2.10
C ASN A 99 6.36 10.87 2.46
N ALA A 100 7.21 9.83 2.44
CA ALA A 100 8.65 9.98 2.68
C ALA A 100 9.35 10.79 1.57
N VAL A 101 8.99 10.54 0.31
CA VAL A 101 9.42 11.38 -0.84
C VAL A 101 8.97 12.83 -0.66
N ALA A 102 7.69 13.05 -0.29
CA ALA A 102 7.16 14.40 -0.08
C ALA A 102 7.81 15.14 1.11
N ARG A 103 8.33 14.41 2.11
CA ARG A 103 9.09 14.97 3.24
C ARG A 103 10.55 15.29 2.89
N GLY A 104 11.02 14.92 1.69
CA GLY A 104 12.39 15.15 1.25
C GLY A 104 13.39 14.14 1.80
N GLU A 105 12.94 13.03 2.39
CA GLU A 105 13.81 11.95 2.87
C GLU A 105 14.33 11.08 1.71
N PHE A 106 13.60 11.02 0.59
CA PHE A 106 14.00 10.29 -0.62
C PHE A 106 13.97 11.18 -1.86
N ALA A 107 15.11 11.33 -2.52
CA ALA A 107 15.22 11.99 -3.81
C ALA A 107 15.36 10.93 -4.93
N PRO A 108 14.70 11.10 -6.09
CA PRO A 108 14.88 10.20 -7.22
C PRO A 108 16.35 10.17 -7.66
N ILE A 109 16.92 8.96 -7.79
CA ILE A 109 18.33 8.75 -8.16
C ILE A 109 18.64 9.46 -9.48
N GLU A 110 17.77 9.35 -10.48
CA GLU A 110 17.96 10.02 -11.77
C GLU A 110 18.09 11.55 -11.65
N LEU A 111 17.32 12.17 -10.74
CA LEU A 111 17.39 13.61 -10.52
C LEU A 111 18.72 14.00 -9.88
N LEU A 112 19.18 13.23 -8.88
CA LEU A 112 20.48 13.46 -8.24
C LEU A 112 21.63 13.28 -9.23
N THR A 113 21.60 12.22 -10.03
CA THR A 113 22.63 11.95 -11.04
C THR A 113 22.67 13.05 -12.10
N ASN A 114 21.52 13.46 -12.62
CA ASN A 114 21.45 14.50 -13.65
C ASN A 114 21.90 15.86 -13.12
N THR A 115 21.49 16.23 -11.91
CA THR A 115 21.88 17.51 -11.29
C THR A 115 23.36 17.55 -10.95
N LEU A 116 23.92 16.47 -10.38
CA LEU A 116 25.34 16.37 -10.09
C LEU A 116 26.20 16.36 -11.36
N ALA A 117 25.79 15.61 -12.38
CA ALA A 117 26.48 15.58 -13.68
C ALA A 117 26.48 16.98 -14.33
N SER A 118 25.32 17.65 -14.35
CA SER A 118 25.20 19.01 -14.90
C SER A 118 26.05 20.02 -14.12
N ALA A 119 26.02 19.98 -12.78
CA ALA A 119 26.84 20.84 -11.95
C ALA A 119 28.35 20.60 -12.16
N SER A 120 28.76 19.34 -12.29
CA SER A 120 30.16 18.97 -12.50
C SER A 120 30.68 19.45 -13.85
N VAL A 121 29.88 19.34 -14.91
CA VAL A 121 30.21 19.88 -16.24
C VAL A 121 30.36 21.39 -16.19
N ALA A 122 29.41 22.10 -15.58
CA ALA A 122 29.46 23.56 -15.47
C ALA A 122 30.72 24.05 -14.73
N VAL A 123 31.14 23.35 -13.68
CA VAL A 123 32.37 23.66 -12.95
C VAL A 123 33.61 23.40 -13.82
N ALA A 124 33.65 22.27 -14.53
CA ALA A 124 34.76 21.95 -15.43
C ALA A 124 34.91 23.00 -16.55
N ASP A 125 33.79 23.41 -17.17
CA ASP A 125 33.77 24.45 -18.20
C ASP A 125 34.29 25.79 -17.68
N GLN A 126 33.94 26.15 -16.44
CA GLN A 126 34.43 27.36 -15.80
C GLN A 126 35.96 27.31 -15.61
N PHE A 127 36.52 26.16 -15.19
CA PHE A 127 37.96 25.98 -15.07
C PHE A 127 38.69 26.08 -16.42
N ASP A 128 38.10 25.56 -17.49
CA ASP A 128 38.68 25.62 -18.84
C ASP A 128 38.68 27.06 -19.40
N GLN A 129 37.76 27.92 -18.92
CA GLN A 129 37.70 29.35 -19.30
C GLN A 129 38.63 30.26 -18.49
N LEU A 130 39.01 29.86 -17.26
CA LEU A 130 39.86 30.68 -16.37
C LEU A 130 41.14 31.21 -17.03
N PRO A 131 41.90 30.45 -17.83
CA PRO A 131 43.12 30.95 -18.45
C PRO A 131 42.89 32.16 -19.37
N ASN A 132 41.78 32.13 -20.12
CA ASN A 132 41.38 33.23 -20.98
C ASN A 132 40.93 34.44 -20.16
N MET A 133 40.21 34.21 -19.06
CA MET A 133 39.81 35.26 -18.13
C MET A 133 41.01 35.92 -17.44
N VAL A 134 42.01 35.14 -17.04
CA VAL A 134 43.25 35.61 -16.42
C VAL A 134 44.03 36.46 -17.42
N ARG A 135 44.20 36.02 -18.67
CA ARG A 135 44.86 36.83 -19.71
C ARG A 135 44.14 38.15 -20.00
N LYS A 136 42.80 38.14 -19.97
CA LYS A 136 41.99 39.35 -20.20
C LYS A 136 42.05 40.33 -19.03
N SER A 137 42.10 39.81 -17.79
CA SER A 137 42.09 40.63 -16.57
C SER A 137 43.47 41.11 -16.16
N CYS A 138 44.53 40.38 -16.53
CA CYS A 138 45.92 40.68 -16.23
C CYS A 138 46.77 40.72 -17.53
N PRO A 139 46.66 41.80 -18.33
CA PRO A 139 47.37 41.90 -19.62
C PRO A 139 48.89 42.03 -19.50
N ASP A 140 49.42 42.47 -18.35
CA ASP A 140 50.87 42.67 -18.11
C ASP A 140 51.61 41.40 -17.64
N MET A 141 50.91 40.27 -17.59
CA MET A 141 51.45 39.01 -17.07
C MET A 141 52.42 38.37 -18.06
N ARG A 142 53.58 37.93 -17.57
CA ARG A 142 54.61 37.33 -18.44
C ARG A 142 54.14 35.97 -18.96
N PRO A 143 54.55 35.55 -20.17
CA PRO A 143 54.15 34.25 -20.73
C PRO A 143 54.40 33.05 -19.80
N GLY A 144 55.53 33.02 -19.07
CA GLY A 144 55.85 31.94 -18.13
C GLY A 144 55.01 31.92 -16.86
N GLU A 145 54.46 33.07 -16.45
CA GLU A 145 53.53 33.17 -15.31
C GLU A 145 52.17 32.58 -15.72
N VAL A 146 51.72 32.84 -16.95
CA VAL A 146 50.46 32.30 -17.49
C VAL A 146 50.53 30.78 -17.63
N GLU A 147 51.67 30.27 -18.11
CA GLU A 147 51.92 28.83 -18.20
C GLU A 147 51.92 28.17 -16.82
N THR A 148 52.47 28.85 -15.80
CA THR A 148 52.47 28.33 -14.43
C THR A 148 51.06 28.27 -13.85
N VAL A 149 50.23 29.29 -14.09
CA VAL A 149 48.82 29.29 -13.68
C VAL A 149 48.03 28.18 -14.38
N GLN A 150 48.23 28.01 -15.69
CA GLN A 150 47.61 26.91 -16.44
C GLN A 150 47.99 25.55 -15.86
N ARG A 151 49.26 25.35 -15.52
CA ARG A 151 49.77 24.11 -14.93
C ARG A 151 49.11 23.81 -13.59
N VAL A 152 48.95 24.83 -12.74
CA VAL A 152 48.26 24.70 -11.44
C VAL A 152 46.79 24.33 -11.63
N ILE A 153 46.09 25.00 -12.55
CA ILE A 153 44.68 24.70 -12.87
C ILE A 153 44.53 23.25 -13.38
N ASN A 154 45.39 22.83 -14.31
CA ASN A 154 45.36 21.47 -14.85
C ASN A 154 45.64 20.42 -13.77
N ASN A 155 46.58 20.69 -12.87
CA ASN A 155 46.86 19.81 -11.73
C ASN A 155 45.67 19.70 -10.78
N ALA A 156 45.00 20.83 -10.48
CA ALA A 156 43.80 20.85 -9.66
C ALA A 156 42.65 20.04 -10.29
N ARG A 157 42.41 20.21 -11.60
CA ARG A 157 41.42 19.44 -12.36
C ARG A 157 41.71 17.94 -12.29
N ASN A 158 42.95 17.54 -12.52
CA ASN A 158 43.35 16.13 -12.48
C ASN A 158 43.24 15.53 -11.07
N ALA A 159 43.54 16.32 -10.03
CA ALA A 159 43.37 15.90 -8.64
C ALA A 159 41.89 15.70 -8.30
N TRP A 160 41.02 16.61 -8.74
CA TRP A 160 39.58 16.49 -8.55
C TRP A 160 39.01 15.24 -9.23
N VAL A 161 39.34 14.99 -10.50
CA VAL A 161 38.89 13.78 -11.23
C VAL A 161 39.31 12.51 -10.48
N ARG A 162 40.54 12.43 -9.99
CA ARG A 162 41.01 11.29 -9.19
C ARG A 162 40.27 11.15 -7.87
N GLY A 163 40.04 12.27 -7.16
CA GLY A 163 39.32 12.28 -5.89
C GLY A 163 37.88 11.79 -6.05
N THR A 164 37.17 12.28 -7.08
CA THR A 164 35.80 11.83 -7.36
C THR A 164 35.75 10.35 -7.76
N ALA A 165 36.70 9.87 -8.56
CA ALA A 165 36.78 8.45 -8.93
C ALA A 165 37.02 7.54 -7.70
N ALA A 166 37.87 7.98 -6.76
CA ALA A 166 38.12 7.24 -5.53
C ALA A 166 36.87 7.17 -4.64
N LEU A 167 36.17 8.30 -4.46
CA LEU A 167 34.92 8.34 -3.67
C LEU A 167 33.82 7.45 -4.27
N VAL A 168 33.71 7.41 -5.60
CA VAL A 168 32.75 6.50 -6.27
C VAL A 168 33.12 5.04 -6.03
N SER A 169 34.40 4.68 -6.17
CA SER A 169 34.87 3.31 -5.89
C SER A 169 34.59 2.90 -4.45
N GLU A 170 34.93 3.77 -3.49
CA GLU A 170 34.70 3.53 -2.06
C GLU A 170 33.21 3.33 -1.75
N SER A 171 32.33 4.17 -2.31
CA SER A 171 30.88 3.99 -2.14
C SER A 171 30.34 2.67 -2.73
N LEU A 172 30.87 2.25 -3.88
CA LEU A 172 30.46 0.99 -4.51
C LEU A 172 30.94 -0.23 -3.70
N ASP A 173 32.12 -0.13 -3.10
CA ASP A 173 32.67 -1.16 -2.23
C ASP A 173 31.89 -1.25 -0.90
N GLU A 174 31.44 -0.13 -0.34
CA GLU A 174 30.58 -0.07 0.85
C GLU A 174 29.18 -0.65 0.62
N ASP A 175 28.58 -0.40 -0.55
CA ASP A 175 27.26 -0.96 -0.92
C ASP A 175 27.35 -2.48 -1.17
N MET A 176 28.42 -2.96 -1.79
CA MET A 176 28.66 -4.40 -2.01
C MET A 176 28.96 -5.16 -0.72
N GLY A 177 29.48 -4.49 0.31
CA GLY A 177 29.73 -5.09 1.63
C GLY A 177 28.49 -5.21 2.53
N GLN A 178 27.38 -4.55 2.18
CA GLN A 178 26.13 -4.58 2.96
C GLN A 178 25.17 -5.71 2.52
N ASP A 179 25.32 -6.25 1.31
CA ASP A 179 24.44 -7.29 0.75
C ASP A 179 24.83 -8.72 1.19
N GLU A 180 25.97 -8.92 1.85
CA GLU A 180 26.43 -10.23 2.35
C GLU A 180 25.95 -10.56 3.79
N GLY A 181 25.03 -9.77 4.37
CA GLY A 181 24.72 -9.78 5.81
C GLY A 181 23.35 -10.29 6.28
N GLU A 182 22.42 -10.68 5.40
CA GLU A 182 21.07 -11.11 5.82
C GLU A 182 20.60 -12.35 5.04
N GLY A 183 21.17 -13.52 5.39
CA GLY A 183 20.85 -14.78 4.73
C GLY A 183 21.11 -16.02 5.57
N ASP A 184 21.01 -15.95 6.91
CA ASP A 184 21.01 -17.15 7.75
C ASP A 184 20.31 -16.88 9.10
N ASP A 185 18.98 -17.03 9.14
CA ASP A 185 18.27 -17.63 10.29
C ASP A 185 16.79 -17.85 9.96
N ALA A 186 16.45 -19.02 9.43
CA ALA A 186 15.09 -19.57 9.51
C ALA A 186 15.14 -21.10 9.47
N SER A 187 15.75 -21.69 10.49
CA SER A 187 15.49 -23.09 10.86
C SER A 187 15.00 -23.15 12.30
N VAL A 188 13.69 -23.29 12.51
CA VAL A 188 13.01 -24.18 13.49
C VAL A 188 11.52 -24.24 13.14
#